data_AF-A0A7K3BLK4-F1
#
_entry.id   AF-A0A7K3BLK4-F1
#
_cell.length_a   1.000
_cell.length_b   1.000
_cell.length_c   1.000
_cell.angle_alpha   90.00
_cell.angle_beta   90.00
_cell.angle_gamma   90.00
#
_symmetry.space_group_name_H-M   'P 1'
#
loop_
_entity.id
_entity.type
_entity.pdbx_description
1 polymer ?
#
loop_
_entity_poly.entity_id
_entity_poly.type
_entity_poly.pdbx_seq_one_letter_code
_entity_poly.pdbx_strand_id
1 'polypeptide(L)'
;MRLIGMPASTQAAGLFVAAFNHVFEDDPTMTVRVRRADGTGVEVAGELDDYEMRFSPAAVSAVVGEIAGVLDDPAGRAVLSVTVPDDRSPNGSGTWAWNLPDLSTLTSEGARMWLDEPASYLGAEHGGHDIQGAFCDLDATALTDDVKGLLLATDMARYGDHRPGTAASYLYRELRIAGFAARGEGDSSGGWLAMDLGDDVEIWINGAEGPRENEISYPVGEHRGWLACFYPDGGYSGEFEEIYRSQSNDLRADTRAVVAAVAARIAEHRAAR
;
A
#
# COMPACT_ATOMS: atom_id res chain seq x y z
N MET A 1 -5.95 -8.15 11.58
CA MET A 1 -7.04 -8.15 10.58
C MET A 1 -6.42 -8.49 9.24
N ARG A 2 -6.70 -9.67 8.64
CA ARG A 2 -6.32 -9.87 7.22
C ARG A 2 -7.13 -8.88 6.40
N LEU A 3 -6.49 -8.22 5.44
CA LEU A 3 -7.21 -7.31 4.56
C LEU A 3 -7.93 -8.16 3.52
N ILE A 4 -9.11 -8.64 3.93
CA ILE A 4 -9.95 -9.55 3.17
C ILE A 4 -10.20 -8.93 1.79
N GLY A 5 -9.79 -9.64 0.74
CA GLY A 5 -9.99 -9.22 -0.65
C GLY A 5 -8.77 -8.56 -1.32
N MET A 6 -7.68 -8.30 -0.60
CA MET A 6 -6.43 -7.85 -1.23
C MET A 6 -5.58 -9.03 -1.73
N PRO A 7 -4.91 -8.91 -2.89
CA PRO A 7 -3.92 -9.89 -3.33
C PRO A 7 -2.80 -10.10 -2.30
N ALA A 8 -2.28 -11.32 -2.18
CA ALA A 8 -1.18 -11.63 -1.26
C ALA A 8 0.07 -10.77 -1.53
N SER A 9 0.35 -10.43 -2.79
CA SER A 9 1.46 -9.54 -3.17
C SER A 9 1.29 -8.11 -2.63
N THR A 10 0.09 -7.55 -2.73
CA THR A 10 -0.25 -6.23 -2.15
C THR A 10 -0.12 -6.25 -0.65
N GLN A 11 -0.67 -7.29 0.00
CA GLN A 11 -0.53 -7.46 1.45
C GLN A 11 0.94 -7.59 1.85
N ALA A 12 1.73 -8.34 1.09
CA ALA A 12 3.16 -8.53 1.34
C ALA A 12 3.98 -7.23 1.22
N ALA A 13 3.74 -6.44 0.18
CA ALA A 13 4.41 -5.15 0.01
C ALA A 13 4.07 -4.21 1.18
N GLY A 14 2.80 -4.15 1.57
CA GLY A 14 2.38 -3.34 2.71
C GLY A 14 2.94 -3.84 4.05
N LEU A 15 3.07 -5.15 4.26
CA LEU A 15 3.71 -5.71 5.45
C LEU A 15 5.21 -5.41 5.51
N PHE A 16 5.91 -5.45 4.37
CA PHE A 16 7.31 -5.05 4.29
C PHE A 16 7.48 -3.59 4.76
N VAL A 17 6.67 -2.69 4.19
CA VAL A 17 6.67 -1.26 4.53
C VAL A 17 6.30 -1.02 5.99
N ALA A 18 5.26 -1.71 6.47
CA ALA A 18 4.82 -1.63 7.85
C ALA A 18 5.95 -2.00 8.81
N ALA A 19 6.59 -3.16 8.59
CA ALA A 19 7.69 -3.62 9.43
C ALA A 19 8.90 -2.69 9.37
N PHE A 20 9.23 -2.16 8.18
CA PHE A 20 10.31 -1.17 7.99
C PHE A 20 10.05 0.10 8.82
N ASN A 21 8.94 0.80 8.57
CA ASN A 21 8.63 2.07 9.25
C ASN A 21 8.47 1.91 10.75
N HIS A 22 8.11 0.71 11.17
CA HIS A 22 7.92 0.41 12.57
C HIS A 22 9.23 0.46 13.36
N VAL A 23 10.33 0.07 12.72
CA VAL A 23 11.64 -0.07 13.37
C VAL A 23 12.59 1.05 13.00
N PHE A 24 12.39 1.71 11.86
CA PHE A 24 13.29 2.74 11.36
C PHE A 24 13.40 3.95 12.32
N GLU A 25 14.58 4.13 12.93
CA GLU A 25 14.93 5.27 13.79
C GLU A 25 16.30 5.90 13.40
N ASP A 26 16.54 6.13 12.10
CA ASP A 26 17.84 6.61 11.56
C ASP A 26 19.03 5.66 11.81
N ASP A 27 18.76 4.36 11.95
CA ASP A 27 19.79 3.35 12.10
C ASP A 27 20.68 3.25 10.86
N PRO A 28 22.01 3.14 11.00
CA PRO A 28 22.93 3.11 9.87
C PRO A 28 22.73 1.88 8.98
N THR A 29 22.22 0.78 9.55
CA THR A 29 21.89 -0.44 8.81
C THR A 29 20.61 -1.07 9.35
N MET A 30 19.91 -1.79 8.48
CA MET A 30 18.72 -2.54 8.85
C MET A 30 18.66 -3.84 8.06
N THR A 31 18.21 -4.92 8.70
CA THR A 31 17.94 -6.19 8.02
C THR A 31 16.48 -6.55 8.15
N VAL A 32 15.79 -6.77 7.03
CA VAL A 32 14.43 -7.32 6.98
C VAL A 32 14.52 -8.77 6.51
N ARG A 33 13.92 -9.69 7.26
CA ARG A 33 14.03 -11.14 7.01
C ARG A 33 12.68 -11.84 7.13
N VAL A 34 12.45 -12.83 6.28
CA VAL A 34 11.40 -13.85 6.48
C VAL A 34 12.04 -15.20 6.70
N ARG A 35 11.62 -15.91 7.76
CA ARG A 35 12.09 -17.26 8.09
C ARG A 35 10.94 -18.23 8.28
N ARG A 36 10.98 -19.37 7.60
CA ARG A 36 10.02 -20.48 7.70
C ARG A 36 10.40 -21.46 8.80
N ALA A 37 9.42 -22.25 9.24
CA ALA A 37 9.60 -23.24 10.31
C ALA A 37 10.61 -24.34 9.95
N ASP A 38 10.83 -24.60 8.66
CA ASP A 38 11.84 -25.55 8.17
C ASP A 38 13.28 -24.98 8.18
N GLY A 39 13.45 -23.73 8.64
CA GLY A 39 14.72 -23.04 8.73
C GLY A 39 15.13 -22.31 7.46
N THR A 40 14.38 -22.45 6.36
CA THR A 40 14.61 -21.67 5.13
C THR A 40 14.14 -20.22 5.31
N GLY A 41 14.68 -19.31 4.50
CA GLY A 41 14.32 -17.91 4.57
C GLY A 41 15.03 -17.06 3.54
N VAL A 42 14.61 -15.80 3.46
CA VAL A 42 15.22 -14.75 2.66
C VAL A 42 15.40 -13.50 3.52
N GLU A 43 16.41 -12.71 3.21
CA GLU A 43 16.67 -11.46 3.90
C GLU A 43 17.16 -10.40 2.93
N VAL A 44 16.99 -9.15 3.35
CA VAL A 44 17.57 -7.99 2.70
C VAL A 44 18.20 -7.10 3.77
N ALA A 45 19.48 -6.77 3.58
CA ALA A 45 20.17 -5.77 4.35
C ALA A 45 20.12 -4.42 3.61
N GLY A 46 19.92 -3.35 4.35
CA GLY A 46 19.91 -1.98 3.88
C GLY A 46 20.91 -1.13 4.64
N GLU A 47 21.28 -0.02 3.99
CA GLU A 47 22.20 0.97 4.50
C GLU A 47 21.54 2.35 4.40
N LEU A 48 21.68 3.16 5.46
CA LEU A 48 21.19 4.53 5.48
C LEU A 48 22.16 5.44 4.72
N ASP A 49 21.65 6.15 3.72
CA ASP A 49 22.37 7.14 2.93
C ASP A 49 21.49 8.37 2.73
N ASP A 50 21.96 9.55 3.14
CA ASP A 50 21.22 10.82 3.08
C ASP A 50 19.79 10.75 3.66
N TYR A 51 19.65 10.12 4.85
CA TYR A 51 18.36 9.88 5.52
C TYR A 51 17.39 8.96 4.76
N GLU A 52 17.85 8.29 3.70
CA GLU A 52 17.10 7.25 3.00
C GLU A 52 17.73 5.86 3.23
N MET A 53 16.91 4.89 3.67
CA MET A 53 17.30 3.49 3.74
C MET A 53 17.29 2.88 2.35
N ARG A 54 18.47 2.56 1.85
CA ARG A 54 18.67 1.89 0.58
C ARG A 54 18.67 0.39 0.77
N PHE A 55 17.84 -0.32 0.01
CA PHE A 55 17.88 -1.77 -0.12
C PHE A 55 18.12 -2.17 -1.57
N SER A 56 18.64 -3.37 -1.82
CA SER A 56 18.66 -3.93 -3.18
C SER A 56 17.23 -4.25 -3.64
N PRO A 57 16.73 -3.68 -4.74
CA PRO A 57 15.36 -3.96 -5.21
C PRO A 57 15.12 -5.45 -5.49
N ALA A 58 16.11 -6.18 -5.99
CA ALA A 58 15.99 -7.61 -6.22
C ALA A 58 15.79 -8.40 -4.92
N ALA A 59 16.51 -8.03 -3.86
CA ALA A 59 16.38 -8.67 -2.56
C ALA A 59 15.07 -8.27 -1.86
N VAL A 60 14.62 -7.02 -1.98
CA VAL A 60 13.28 -6.62 -1.53
C VAL A 60 12.20 -7.43 -2.24
N SER A 61 12.32 -7.61 -3.56
CA SER A 61 11.37 -8.42 -4.33
C SER A 61 11.34 -9.87 -3.84
N ALA A 62 12.49 -10.46 -3.50
CA ALA A 62 12.56 -11.80 -2.92
C ALA A 62 11.86 -11.88 -1.55
N VAL A 63 12.10 -10.90 -0.67
CA VAL A 63 11.43 -10.81 0.64
C VAL A 63 9.92 -10.65 0.49
N VAL A 64 9.46 -9.72 -0.36
CA VAL A 64 8.03 -9.49 -0.62
C VAL A 64 7.38 -10.73 -1.25
N GLY A 65 8.05 -11.38 -2.19
CA GLY A 65 7.57 -12.63 -2.79
C GLY A 65 7.44 -13.75 -1.75
N GLU A 66 8.38 -13.83 -0.81
CA GLU A 66 8.35 -14.80 0.28
C GLU A 66 7.19 -14.52 1.26
N ILE A 67 6.97 -13.26 1.65
CA ILE A 67 5.81 -12.87 2.46
C ILE A 67 4.51 -13.26 1.73
N ALA A 68 4.41 -12.96 0.43
CA ALA A 68 3.22 -13.29 -0.36
C ALA A 68 2.96 -14.80 -0.42
N GLY A 69 4.01 -15.60 -0.61
CA GLY A 69 3.90 -17.07 -0.60
C GLY A 69 3.39 -17.63 0.72
N VAL A 70 3.83 -17.07 1.85
CA VAL A 70 3.31 -17.45 3.18
C VAL A 70 1.85 -17.02 3.38
N LEU A 71 1.46 -15.86 2.84
CA LEU A 71 0.08 -15.38 2.94
C LEU A 71 -0.89 -16.24 2.11
N ASP A 72 -0.44 -16.77 0.97
CA ASP A 72 -1.21 -17.68 0.11
C ASP A 72 -1.35 -19.09 0.70
N ASP A 73 -0.35 -19.57 1.45
CA ASP A 73 -0.40 -20.82 2.21
C ASP A 73 -0.24 -20.59 3.72
N PRO A 74 -1.31 -20.21 4.43
CA PRO A 74 -1.23 -19.85 5.83
C PRO A 74 -1.02 -21.05 6.78
N ALA A 75 -1.01 -22.28 6.26
CA ALA A 75 -0.56 -23.43 7.03
C ALA A 75 0.96 -23.40 7.25
N GLY A 76 1.69 -22.70 6.37
CA GLY A 76 3.11 -22.41 6.51
C GLY A 76 3.37 -21.48 7.68
N ARG A 77 4.02 -21.98 8.73
CA ARG A 77 4.50 -21.12 9.82
C ARG A 77 5.75 -20.37 9.35
N ALA A 78 5.71 -19.05 9.41
CA ALA A 78 6.84 -18.18 9.13
C ALA A 78 6.82 -16.92 9.99
N VAL A 79 7.99 -16.31 10.11
CA VAL A 79 8.23 -15.09 10.90
C VAL A 79 8.83 -14.02 10.00
N LEU A 80 8.26 -12.83 10.03
CA LEU A 80 8.87 -11.61 9.51
C LEU A 80 9.60 -10.94 10.67
N SER A 81 10.85 -10.54 10.47
CA SER A 81 11.63 -9.82 11.47
C SER A 81 12.40 -8.67 10.87
N VAL A 82 12.59 -7.63 11.67
CA VAL A 82 13.50 -6.52 11.37
C VAL A 82 14.53 -6.43 12.47
N THR A 83 15.79 -6.29 12.08
CA THR A 83 16.94 -6.19 12.99
C THR A 83 17.74 -4.93 12.67
N VAL A 84 18.09 -4.15 13.70
CA VAL A 84 18.98 -2.98 13.61
C VAL A 84 20.10 -3.08 14.63
N PRO A 85 21.26 -2.42 14.42
CA PRO A 85 22.30 -2.32 15.45
C PRO A 85 21.79 -1.67 16.74
N ASP A 86 22.26 -2.14 17.89
CA ASP A 86 21.98 -1.49 19.19
C ASP A 86 23.05 -0.43 19.46
N ASP A 87 22.70 0.84 19.39
CA ASP A 87 23.62 1.95 19.66
C ASP A 87 24.16 1.96 21.11
N ARG A 88 23.49 1.26 22.03
CA ARG A 88 23.90 1.13 23.45
C ARG A 88 24.85 -0.04 23.69
N SER A 89 25.01 -0.95 22.73
CA SER A 89 25.85 -2.14 22.86
C SER A 89 26.67 -2.35 21.58
N PRO A 90 28.02 -2.29 21.63
CA PRO A 90 28.87 -2.38 20.43
C PRO A 90 28.69 -3.64 19.60
N ASN A 91 28.08 -4.69 20.16
CA ASN A 91 27.76 -5.95 19.49
C ASN A 91 26.29 -6.36 19.68
N GLY A 92 25.46 -5.45 20.20
CA GLY A 92 24.03 -5.70 20.35
C GLY A 92 23.29 -5.40 19.05
N SER A 93 22.15 -6.03 18.90
CA SER A 93 21.17 -5.69 17.88
C SER A 93 19.78 -5.76 18.50
N GLY A 94 18.91 -4.84 18.10
CA GLY A 94 17.48 -4.89 18.41
C GLY A 94 16.76 -5.69 17.34
N THR A 95 15.91 -6.65 17.74
CA THR A 95 15.08 -7.43 16.81
C THR A 95 13.61 -7.36 17.19
N TRP A 96 12.78 -7.03 16.21
CA TRP A 96 11.32 -7.08 16.24
C TRP A 96 10.85 -8.18 15.30
N ALA A 97 9.83 -8.94 15.71
CA ALA A 97 9.37 -10.07 14.92
C ALA A 97 7.85 -10.28 15.04
N TRP A 98 7.26 -10.73 13.94
CA TRP A 98 5.83 -10.99 13.81
C TRP A 98 5.60 -12.35 13.15
N ASN A 99 4.60 -13.07 13.64
CA ASN A 99 4.13 -14.31 13.02
C ASN A 99 3.34 -13.95 11.77
N LEU A 100 3.81 -14.32 10.57
CA LEU A 100 3.20 -13.87 9.32
C LEU A 100 1.75 -14.35 9.10
N PRO A 101 1.39 -15.62 9.36
CA PRO A 101 0.02 -16.11 9.21
C PRO A 101 -1.07 -15.31 9.92
N ASP A 102 -0.80 -14.83 11.15
CA ASP A 102 -1.78 -14.13 11.99
C ASP A 102 -1.37 -12.69 12.34
N LEU A 103 -0.19 -12.26 11.91
CA LEU A 103 0.42 -10.95 12.14
C LEU A 103 0.57 -10.60 13.64
N SER A 104 0.56 -11.61 14.51
CA SER A 104 0.77 -11.40 15.94
C SER A 104 2.23 -11.03 16.22
N THR A 105 2.45 -10.15 17.18
CA THR A 105 3.79 -9.83 17.67
C THR A 105 4.38 -11.05 18.38
N LEU A 106 5.64 -11.35 18.10
CA LEU A 106 6.35 -12.40 18.82
C LEU A 106 7.03 -11.83 20.05
N THR A 107 6.88 -12.58 21.15
CA THR A 107 7.66 -12.34 22.37
C THR A 107 9.16 -12.46 22.12
N SER A 108 10.01 -11.85 22.95
CA SER A 108 11.46 -12.06 22.89
C SER A 108 11.87 -13.54 22.89
N GLU A 109 11.23 -14.37 23.73
CA GLU A 109 11.47 -15.82 23.77
C GLU A 109 11.03 -16.51 22.47
N GLY A 110 9.84 -16.14 21.97
CA GLY A 110 9.32 -16.64 20.70
C GLY A 110 10.22 -16.29 19.52
N ALA A 111 10.69 -15.05 19.41
CA ALA A 111 11.62 -14.63 18.37
C ALA A 111 12.95 -15.40 18.45
N ARG A 112 13.49 -15.61 19.65
CA ARG A 112 14.72 -16.37 19.88
C ARG A 112 14.63 -17.81 19.37
N MET A 113 13.50 -18.48 19.58
CA MET A 113 13.27 -19.84 19.09
C MET A 113 13.31 -19.96 17.56
N TRP A 114 13.03 -18.87 16.84
CA TRP A 114 12.94 -18.85 15.39
C TRP A 114 14.22 -18.38 14.70
N LEU A 115 14.87 -17.38 15.28
CA LEU A 115 15.93 -16.63 14.61
C LEU A 115 17.33 -17.13 14.97
N ASP A 116 17.49 -17.86 16.08
CA ASP A 116 18.74 -18.50 16.53
C ASP A 116 19.98 -17.57 16.47
N GLU A 117 19.79 -16.31 16.88
CA GLU A 117 20.81 -15.26 16.79
C GLU A 117 21.13 -14.67 18.17
N PRO A 118 22.35 -14.14 18.36
CA PRO A 118 22.78 -13.52 19.62
C PRO A 118 22.15 -12.12 19.87
N ALA A 119 21.10 -11.76 19.14
CA ALA A 119 20.46 -10.45 19.22
C ALA A 119 19.76 -10.21 20.57
N SER A 120 19.71 -8.94 20.98
CA SER A 120 18.81 -8.49 22.04
C SER A 120 17.41 -8.43 21.46
N TYR A 121 16.62 -9.48 21.69
CA TYR A 121 15.23 -9.50 21.28
C TYR A 121 14.44 -8.51 22.11
N LEU A 122 14.16 -7.34 21.54
CA LEU A 122 13.38 -6.29 22.21
C LEU A 122 11.90 -6.65 22.25
N GLY A 123 11.46 -7.60 21.41
CA GLY A 123 10.11 -8.12 21.40
C GLY A 123 9.11 -7.08 20.88
N ALA A 124 8.33 -7.42 19.86
CA ALA A 124 7.32 -6.49 19.35
C ALA A 124 6.16 -6.26 20.37
N GLU A 125 6.10 -7.03 21.46
CA GLU A 125 5.20 -6.80 22.58
C GLU A 125 5.49 -5.51 23.37
N HIS A 126 6.71 -4.99 23.32
CA HIS A 126 7.16 -3.87 24.15
C HIS A 126 7.02 -2.52 23.44
N GLY A 127 5.79 -2.11 23.09
CA GLY A 127 5.54 -0.75 22.59
C GLY A 127 4.31 -0.55 21.71
N GLY A 128 3.37 -1.49 21.66
CA GLY A 128 2.19 -1.36 20.79
C GLY A 128 2.53 -1.54 19.31
N HIS A 129 3.49 -2.40 19.02
CA HIS A 129 4.11 -2.61 17.73
C HIS A 129 3.30 -3.54 16.81
N ASP A 130 2.00 -3.26 16.67
CA ASP A 130 1.09 -4.01 15.81
C ASP A 130 1.17 -3.51 14.36
N ILE A 131 1.65 -4.36 13.46
CA ILE A 131 1.74 -4.06 12.03
C ILE A 131 0.40 -4.26 11.29
N GLN A 132 -0.63 -4.82 11.93
CA GLN A 132 -1.94 -5.10 11.32
C GLN A 132 -2.70 -3.86 10.87
N GLY A 133 -2.40 -2.70 11.44
CA GLY A 133 -3.00 -1.40 11.09
C GLY A 133 -2.06 -0.45 10.34
N ALA A 134 -0.78 -0.83 10.18
CA ALA A 134 0.28 0.07 9.71
C ALA A 134 0.53 -0.05 8.20
N PHE A 135 -0.52 -0.10 7.38
CA PHE A 135 -0.35 0.13 5.94
C PHE A 135 -0.02 1.60 5.73
N CYS A 136 1.27 1.91 5.84
CA CYS A 136 1.77 3.27 5.81
C CYS A 136 1.73 3.84 4.39
N ASP A 137 1.67 5.16 4.35
CA ASP A 137 1.90 5.95 3.15
C ASP A 137 3.34 5.71 2.68
N LEU A 138 3.51 5.05 1.52
CA LEU A 138 4.84 4.71 0.99
C LEU A 138 5.67 5.98 0.74
N ASP A 139 5.00 7.10 0.42
CA ASP A 139 5.65 8.39 0.18
C ASP A 139 6.19 9.01 1.49
N ALA A 140 5.64 8.62 2.64
CA ALA A 140 6.09 9.07 3.96
C ALA A 140 7.21 8.18 4.54
N THR A 141 7.77 7.26 3.75
CA THR A 141 8.84 6.36 4.19
C THR A 141 10.21 6.87 3.79
N ALA A 142 11.21 6.54 4.60
CA ALA A 142 12.61 6.77 4.29
C ALA A 142 13.17 5.75 3.26
N LEU A 143 12.35 4.97 2.57
CA LEU A 143 12.85 4.08 1.51
C LEU A 143 13.29 4.90 0.29
N THR A 144 14.33 4.45 -0.41
CA THR A 144 14.73 5.05 -1.69
C THR A 144 13.65 4.88 -2.77
N ASP A 145 13.61 5.79 -3.74
CA ASP A 145 12.60 5.83 -4.81
C ASP A 145 12.53 4.55 -5.66
N ASP A 146 13.65 3.85 -5.86
CA ASP A 146 13.69 2.59 -6.60
C ASP A 146 12.98 1.44 -5.86
N VAL A 147 13.16 1.38 -4.53
CA VAL A 147 12.43 0.43 -3.66
C VAL A 147 10.96 0.81 -3.60
N LYS A 148 10.62 2.10 -3.46
CA LYS A 148 9.23 2.58 -3.52
C LYS A 148 8.57 2.20 -4.85
N GLY A 149 9.26 2.43 -5.97
CA GLY A 149 8.79 2.07 -7.31
C GLY A 149 8.56 0.56 -7.47
N LEU A 150 9.44 -0.28 -6.93
CA LEU A 150 9.27 -1.74 -6.92
C LEU A 150 8.04 -2.17 -6.11
N LEU A 151 7.86 -1.63 -4.91
CA LEU A 151 6.75 -1.98 -4.02
C LEU A 151 5.42 -1.56 -4.64
N LEU A 152 5.37 -0.38 -5.27
CA LEU A 152 4.23 0.07 -6.08
C LEU A 152 3.99 -0.86 -7.27
N ALA A 153 5.03 -1.28 -7.99
CA ALA A 153 4.88 -2.20 -9.11
C ALA A 153 4.39 -3.60 -8.66
N THR A 154 4.80 -4.06 -7.48
CA THR A 154 4.38 -5.35 -6.90
C THR A 154 2.93 -5.32 -6.42
N ASP A 155 2.48 -4.16 -5.94
CA ASP A 155 1.06 -3.88 -5.78
C ASP A 155 0.38 -3.90 -7.17
N MET A 156 0.91 -3.18 -8.14
CA MET A 156 0.26 -2.90 -9.43
C MET A 156 0.35 -3.98 -10.53
N ALA A 157 1.16 -5.04 -10.42
CA ALA A 157 1.35 -6.03 -11.49
C ALA A 157 0.08 -6.83 -11.89
N ARG A 158 -1.06 -6.61 -11.21
CA ARG A 158 -2.40 -7.10 -11.57
C ARG A 158 -3.45 -6.01 -11.84
N TYR A 159 -3.08 -4.73 -11.86
CA TYR A 159 -4.00 -3.59 -11.77
C TYR A 159 -4.40 -2.93 -13.10
N GLY A 160 -4.14 -3.55 -14.24
CA GLY A 160 -4.42 -2.94 -15.55
C GLY A 160 -3.49 -1.76 -15.85
N ASP A 161 -3.59 -1.18 -17.05
CA ASP A 161 -2.65 -0.27 -17.73
C ASP A 161 -2.25 1.05 -17.02
N HIS A 162 -2.51 1.21 -15.73
CA HIS A 162 -2.16 2.43 -15.00
C HIS A 162 -0.65 2.51 -14.73
N ARG A 163 -0.04 3.65 -15.09
CA ARG A 163 1.38 3.91 -14.82
C ARG A 163 1.56 4.28 -13.33
N PRO A 164 2.47 3.61 -12.59
CA PRO A 164 2.79 3.98 -11.21
C PRO A 164 3.14 5.47 -11.07
N GLY A 165 2.85 6.06 -9.91
CA GLY A 165 3.16 7.47 -9.61
C GLY A 165 2.23 8.48 -10.29
N THR A 166 1.10 8.04 -10.84
CA THR A 166 0.05 8.91 -11.38
C THR A 166 -1.07 9.13 -10.38
N ALA A 167 -1.79 10.25 -10.51
CA ALA A 167 -2.97 10.54 -9.70
C ALA A 167 -4.07 9.47 -9.88
N ALA A 168 -4.24 8.92 -11.09
CA ALA A 168 -5.10 7.76 -11.36
C ALA A 168 -4.78 6.57 -10.45
N SER A 169 -3.49 6.23 -10.33
CA SER A 169 -3.04 5.07 -9.54
C SER A 169 -3.37 5.27 -8.07
N TYR A 170 -3.15 6.50 -7.57
CA TYR A 170 -3.49 6.86 -6.19
C TYR A 170 -4.99 6.77 -5.93
N LEU A 171 -5.81 7.39 -6.78
CA LEU A 171 -7.27 7.34 -6.67
C LEU A 171 -7.83 5.92 -6.79
N TYR A 172 -7.33 5.13 -7.73
CA TYR A 172 -7.72 3.72 -7.91
C TYR A 172 -7.47 2.91 -6.64
N ARG A 173 -6.30 3.07 -6.02
CA ARG A 173 -5.93 2.42 -4.75
C ARG A 173 -6.91 2.81 -3.64
N GLU A 174 -7.19 4.11 -3.46
CA GLU A 174 -8.09 4.59 -2.39
C GLU A 174 -9.55 4.12 -2.60
N LEU A 175 -10.04 4.09 -3.84
CA LEU A 175 -11.35 3.52 -4.17
C LEU A 175 -11.43 2.03 -3.78
N ARG A 176 -10.40 1.24 -4.08
CA ARG A 176 -10.36 -0.17 -3.69
C ARG A 176 -10.27 -0.38 -2.18
N ILE A 177 -9.50 0.44 -1.47
CA ILE A 177 -9.45 0.43 0.00
C ILE A 177 -10.86 0.69 0.58
N ALA A 178 -11.63 1.58 -0.05
CA ALA A 178 -13.03 1.83 0.29
C ALA A 178 -14.01 0.74 -0.17
N GLY A 179 -13.53 -0.34 -0.79
CA GLY A 179 -14.34 -1.48 -1.24
C GLY A 179 -15.01 -1.28 -2.61
N PHE A 180 -14.58 -0.28 -3.38
CA PHE A 180 -15.11 -0.01 -4.72
C PHE A 180 -14.23 -0.60 -5.81
N ALA A 181 -14.87 -1.21 -6.81
CA ALA A 181 -14.21 -1.61 -8.04
C ALA A 181 -14.31 -0.46 -9.06
N ALA A 182 -13.17 -0.03 -9.57
CA ALA A 182 -13.08 0.92 -10.66
C ALA A 182 -12.28 0.31 -11.82
N ARG A 183 -12.39 0.91 -13.00
CA ARG A 183 -11.58 0.58 -14.18
C ARG A 183 -11.17 1.86 -14.91
N GLY A 184 -9.97 1.86 -15.46
CA GLY A 184 -9.54 2.93 -16.36
C GLY A 184 -10.26 2.85 -17.69
N GLU A 185 -10.83 3.96 -18.12
CA GLU A 185 -11.41 4.15 -19.45
C GLU A 185 -10.95 5.48 -20.03
N GLY A 186 -11.15 5.63 -21.34
CA GLY A 186 -10.72 6.81 -22.05
C GLY A 186 -11.05 6.74 -23.54
N ASP A 187 -11.03 7.91 -24.15
CA ASP A 187 -11.10 8.09 -25.59
C ASP A 187 -10.11 9.18 -26.03
N SER A 188 -10.26 9.72 -27.25
CA SER A 188 -9.40 10.79 -27.74
C SER A 188 -9.57 12.13 -27.00
N SER A 189 -10.63 12.29 -26.21
CA SER A 189 -10.97 13.51 -25.48
C SER A 189 -10.51 13.49 -24.02
N GLY A 190 -10.19 12.31 -23.47
CA GLY A 190 -9.72 12.19 -22.10
C GLY A 190 -9.68 10.76 -21.57
N GLY A 191 -9.32 10.63 -20.30
CA GLY A 191 -9.41 9.39 -19.54
C GLY A 191 -10.08 9.62 -18.19
N TRP A 192 -10.78 8.61 -17.70
CA TRP A 192 -11.48 8.60 -16.41
C TRP A 192 -11.37 7.23 -15.75
N LEU A 193 -11.63 7.19 -14.44
CA LEU A 193 -11.95 5.96 -13.75
C LEU A 193 -13.46 5.78 -13.75
N ALA A 194 -13.94 4.68 -14.33
CA ALA A 194 -15.34 4.30 -14.33
C ALA A 194 -15.62 3.27 -13.23
N MET A 195 -16.75 3.44 -12.55
CA MET A 195 -17.28 2.49 -11.56
C MET A 195 -18.68 2.07 -11.97
N ASP A 196 -18.86 0.77 -12.20
CA ASP A 196 -20.16 0.17 -12.55
C ASP A 196 -20.96 -0.12 -11.28
N LEU A 197 -22.18 0.42 -11.20
CA LEU A 197 -23.12 0.23 -10.10
C LEU A 197 -24.29 -0.71 -10.47
N GLY A 198 -24.27 -1.29 -11.68
CA GLY A 198 -25.32 -2.12 -12.27
C GLY A 198 -26.47 -1.31 -12.89
N ASP A 199 -27.35 -1.97 -13.64
CA ASP A 199 -28.48 -1.36 -14.37
C ASP A 199 -28.05 -0.17 -15.25
N ASP A 200 -26.90 -0.31 -15.91
CA ASP A 200 -26.26 0.75 -16.70
C ASP A 200 -25.91 2.01 -15.86
N VAL A 201 -25.87 1.97 -14.54
CA VAL A 201 -25.49 3.15 -13.73
C VAL A 201 -23.99 3.19 -13.51
N GLU A 202 -23.38 4.35 -13.76
CA GLU A 202 -21.93 4.53 -13.58
C GLU A 202 -21.54 5.78 -12.80
N ILE A 203 -20.36 5.76 -12.18
CA ILE A 203 -19.67 6.96 -11.71
C ILE A 203 -18.36 7.08 -12.46
N TRP A 204 -18.09 8.24 -13.04
CA TRP A 204 -16.81 8.55 -13.67
C TRP A 204 -16.05 9.57 -12.85
N ILE A 205 -14.74 9.39 -12.72
CA ILE A 205 -13.85 10.30 -12.00
C ILE A 205 -12.67 10.69 -12.89
N ASN A 206 -12.45 11.99 -13.07
CA ASN A 206 -11.33 12.54 -13.83
C ASN A 206 -10.79 13.84 -13.21
N GLY A 207 -9.70 14.38 -13.75
CA GLY A 207 -9.17 15.68 -13.33
C GLY A 207 -10.18 16.80 -13.61
N ALA A 208 -10.38 17.67 -12.62
CA ALA A 208 -11.48 18.62 -12.63
C ALA A 208 -11.29 19.80 -13.59
N GLU A 209 -10.06 20.32 -13.68
CA GLU A 209 -9.80 21.61 -14.31
C GLU A 209 -8.38 21.75 -14.86
N GLY A 210 -8.23 22.74 -15.75
CA GLY A 210 -6.94 23.20 -16.25
C GLY A 210 -6.31 22.23 -17.24
N PRO A 211 -4.97 22.16 -17.31
CA PRO A 211 -4.27 21.29 -18.25
C PRO A 211 -4.52 19.79 -18.05
N ARG A 212 -5.19 19.42 -16.95
CA ARG A 212 -5.50 18.05 -16.55
C ARG A 212 -7.00 17.76 -16.51
N GLU A 213 -7.82 18.69 -17.00
CA GLU A 213 -9.25 18.45 -17.18
C GLU A 213 -9.46 17.23 -18.09
N ASN A 214 -10.33 16.30 -17.68
CA ASN A 214 -10.56 15.03 -18.37
C ASN A 214 -9.33 14.12 -18.50
N GLU A 215 -8.27 14.33 -17.71
CA GLU A 215 -7.15 13.40 -17.62
C GLU A 215 -7.11 12.74 -16.23
N ILE A 216 -6.57 11.53 -16.14
CA ILE A 216 -6.31 10.86 -14.85
C ILE A 216 -4.83 10.43 -14.72
N SER A 217 -4.16 10.18 -15.83
CA SER A 217 -2.81 9.60 -15.89
C SER A 217 -1.70 10.66 -15.79
N TYR A 218 -1.91 11.70 -14.99
CA TYR A 218 -0.93 12.77 -14.77
C TYR A 218 -0.09 12.52 -13.50
N PRO A 219 1.14 13.07 -13.41
CA PRO A 219 1.98 12.95 -12.22
C PRO A 219 1.30 13.54 -10.98
N VAL A 220 1.50 12.93 -9.80
CA VAL A 220 0.86 13.36 -8.54
C VAL A 220 1.04 14.85 -8.22
N GLY A 221 2.21 15.43 -8.49
CA GLY A 221 2.50 16.85 -8.22
C GLY A 221 1.77 17.84 -9.14
N GLU A 222 1.15 17.33 -10.20
CA GLU A 222 0.37 18.12 -11.15
C GLU A 222 -1.13 18.10 -10.84
N HIS A 223 -1.55 17.45 -9.74
CA HIS A 223 -2.94 17.40 -9.35
C HIS A 223 -3.53 18.79 -9.11
N ARG A 224 -4.71 19.04 -9.69
CA ARG A 224 -5.48 20.30 -9.61
C ARG A 224 -6.95 20.05 -9.28
N GLY A 225 -7.25 18.95 -8.60
CA GLY A 225 -8.59 18.57 -8.16
C GLY A 225 -9.22 17.45 -8.98
N TRP A 226 -10.13 16.72 -8.34
CA TRP A 226 -10.98 15.70 -8.93
C TRP A 226 -12.38 16.21 -9.27
N LEU A 227 -12.93 15.68 -10.35
CA LEU A 227 -14.34 15.76 -10.73
C LEU A 227 -14.90 14.35 -10.73
N ALA A 228 -16.00 14.14 -10.01
CA ALA A 228 -16.77 12.91 -10.07
C ALA A 228 -18.20 13.20 -10.53
N CYS A 229 -18.64 12.44 -11.53
CA CYS A 229 -19.95 12.56 -12.14
C CYS A 229 -20.69 11.23 -12.03
N PHE A 230 -21.96 11.27 -11.65
CA PHE A 230 -22.88 10.13 -11.60
C PHE A 230 -23.75 10.12 -12.85
N TYR A 231 -23.75 9.00 -13.56
CA TYR A 231 -24.50 8.76 -14.79
C TYR A 231 -25.63 7.78 -14.50
N PRO A 232 -26.88 8.25 -14.35
CA PRO A 232 -28.02 7.41 -13.95
C PRO A 232 -28.51 6.46 -15.04
N ASP A 233 -28.14 6.67 -16.29
CA ASP A 233 -28.60 5.91 -17.46
C ASP A 233 -27.47 5.24 -18.26
N GLY A 234 -26.23 5.43 -17.83
CA GLY A 234 -25.06 4.78 -18.39
C GLY A 234 -24.51 5.41 -19.64
N GLY A 235 -23.18 5.48 -19.67
CA GLY A 235 -22.45 5.94 -20.84
C GLY A 235 -22.61 7.44 -21.13
N TYR A 236 -22.40 7.79 -22.40
CA TYR A 236 -22.29 9.16 -22.91
C TYR A 236 -23.64 9.83 -23.22
N SER A 237 -24.67 9.61 -22.42
CA SER A 237 -25.98 10.25 -22.62
C SER A 237 -25.88 11.79 -22.57
N GLY A 238 -24.83 12.31 -21.92
CA GLY A 238 -24.62 13.73 -21.66
C GLY A 238 -25.42 14.23 -20.46
N GLU A 239 -26.30 13.41 -19.89
CA GLU A 239 -27.00 13.69 -18.64
C GLU A 239 -26.21 13.08 -17.48
N PHE A 240 -25.58 13.94 -16.69
CA PHE A 240 -24.88 13.52 -15.48
C PHE A 240 -25.16 14.48 -14.32
N GLU A 241 -25.01 13.94 -13.11
CA GLU A 241 -25.00 14.70 -11.87
C GLU A 241 -23.56 14.86 -11.39
N GLU A 242 -23.09 16.09 -11.21
CA GLU A 242 -21.81 16.33 -10.56
C GLU A 242 -21.96 16.07 -9.05
N ILE A 243 -21.32 15.01 -8.57
CA ILE A 243 -21.36 14.60 -7.15
C ILE A 243 -20.16 15.11 -6.37
N TYR A 244 -19.09 15.51 -7.07
CA TYR A 244 -17.91 16.10 -6.48
C TYR A 244 -17.15 16.92 -7.51
N ARG A 245 -16.68 18.11 -7.12
CA ARG A 245 -15.70 18.90 -7.85
C ARG A 245 -14.79 19.62 -6.88
N SER A 246 -13.51 19.64 -7.19
CA SER A 246 -12.50 20.35 -6.41
C SER A 246 -11.48 21.04 -7.30
N GLN A 247 -10.80 22.03 -6.73
CA GLN A 247 -9.64 22.72 -7.30
C GLN A 247 -8.40 22.54 -6.40
N SER A 248 -8.41 21.55 -5.51
CA SER A 248 -7.33 21.30 -4.56
C SER A 248 -6.06 20.83 -5.26
N ASN A 249 -4.91 21.29 -4.78
CA ASN A 249 -3.60 20.75 -5.18
C ASN A 249 -3.11 19.65 -4.22
N ASP A 250 -3.80 19.45 -3.09
CA ASP A 250 -3.51 18.37 -2.15
C ASP A 250 -4.21 17.09 -2.61
N LEU A 251 -3.49 16.32 -3.44
CA LEU A 251 -3.99 15.05 -4.00
C LEU A 251 -4.57 14.12 -2.93
N ARG A 252 -3.94 14.05 -1.75
CA ARG A 252 -4.32 13.10 -0.72
C ARG A 252 -5.63 13.51 -0.05
N ALA A 253 -5.74 14.77 0.35
CA ALA A 253 -6.98 15.29 0.93
C ALA A 253 -8.12 15.25 -0.10
N ASP A 254 -7.83 15.61 -1.34
CA ASP A 254 -8.82 15.63 -2.43
C ASP A 254 -9.31 14.24 -2.77
N THR A 255 -8.41 13.27 -2.88
CA THR A 255 -8.75 11.86 -3.15
C THR A 255 -9.65 11.29 -2.05
N ARG A 256 -9.37 11.57 -0.77
CA ARG A 256 -10.26 11.12 0.31
C ARG A 256 -11.65 11.74 0.22
N ALA A 257 -11.72 13.02 -0.13
CA ALA A 257 -12.97 13.73 -0.25
C ALA A 257 -13.81 13.22 -1.43
N VAL A 258 -13.22 12.99 -2.61
CA VAL A 258 -13.94 12.40 -3.75
C VAL A 258 -14.39 10.97 -3.44
N VAL A 259 -13.56 10.14 -2.79
CA VAL A 259 -13.94 8.77 -2.38
C VAL A 259 -15.13 8.80 -1.41
N ALA A 260 -15.16 9.75 -0.46
CA ALA A 260 -16.28 9.92 0.46
C ALA A 260 -17.57 10.34 -0.25
N ALA A 261 -17.47 11.26 -1.23
CA ALA A 261 -18.62 11.69 -2.04
C ALA A 261 -19.17 10.53 -2.89
N VAL A 262 -18.29 9.76 -3.52
CA VAL A 262 -18.64 8.53 -4.25
C VAL A 262 -19.35 7.53 -3.33
N ALA A 263 -18.81 7.28 -2.14
CA ALA A 263 -19.41 6.37 -1.18
C ALA A 263 -20.82 6.81 -0.76
N ALA A 264 -21.01 8.12 -0.49
CA ALA A 264 -22.31 8.69 -0.15
C ALA A 264 -23.31 8.49 -1.31
N ARG A 265 -22.91 8.81 -2.55
CA ARG A 265 -23.78 8.65 -3.71
C ARG A 265 -24.20 7.20 -3.96
N ILE A 266 -23.27 6.27 -3.82
CA ILE A 266 -23.56 4.83 -3.98
C ILE A 266 -24.56 4.36 -2.91
N ALA A 267 -24.42 4.84 -1.67
CA ALA A 267 -25.36 4.51 -0.60
C ALA A 267 -26.78 5.04 -0.90
N GLU A 268 -26.90 6.27 -1.39
CA GLU A 268 -28.18 6.86 -1.80
C GLU A 268 -28.82 6.08 -2.97
N HIS A 269 -28.04 5.78 -4.01
CA HIS A 269 -28.53 5.02 -5.17
C HIS A 269 -29.07 3.64 -4.74
N ARG A 270 -28.34 2.95 -3.84
CA ARG A 270 -28.79 1.66 -3.30
C ARG A 270 -30.05 1.78 -2.44
N ALA A 271 -30.24 2.88 -1.72
CA ALA A 271 -31.42 3.10 -0.90
C ALA A 271 -32.69 3.43 -1.71
N ALA A 272 -32.53 3.90 -2.95
CA ALA A 272 -33.64 4.24 -3.84
C ALA A 272 -34.20 3.04 -4.63
N ARG A 273 -33.59 1.85 -4.51
CA ARG A 273 -33.99 0.60 -5.19
C ARG A 273 -34.73 -0.33 -4.23
#